data_AF-A0A933HJP5-F1
#
_entry.id   AF-A0A933HJP5-F1
#
_cell.length_a   1.000
_cell.length_b   1.000
_cell.length_c   1.000
_cell.angle_alpha   90.00
_cell.angle_beta   90.00
_cell.angle_gamma   90.00
#
_symmetry.space_group_name_H-M   'P 1'
#
loop_
_entity.id
_entity.type
_entity.pdbx_description
1 polymer ?
#
loop_
_entity_poly.entity_id
_entity_poly.type
_entity_poly.pdbx_seq_one_letter_code
_entity_poly.pdbx_strand_id
1 'polypeptide(L)'
;MRFTTVTARVDALGKQTLIVAYDPDTQTTLVRALNGAVNVSPNNTSLAGVTLTAGQYVVVTSDRISDVKQTQNAPPGNTSAQSGGSVPGATLSMPPYGTTEPYPSVNGRTIQVAQRHVTDGDLVLVPMWLIKANDISNLNAEVTFDANVARPEGAITKGYLLDNALFSANPNVGGIVRMAFAQTANLANGTGTLAYLPFRAVGKPGDRTTLTANVTTINNQNGGALSIDRINGEIVILNKDGTLPGGNGTDSLPPGACSGNKQLTELDALCAL
;
A
#
# COMPACT_ATOMS: atom_id res chain seq x y z
N MET A 1 20.12 -2.58 34.00
CA MET A 1 20.03 -2.01 32.63
C MET A 1 19.41 -0.63 32.76
N ARG A 2 20.10 0.45 32.36
CA ARG A 2 19.54 1.81 32.39
C ARG A 2 18.89 2.06 31.03
N PHE A 3 17.57 2.21 30.99
CA PHE A 3 16.86 2.57 29.78
C PHE A 3 17.01 4.06 29.51
N THR A 4 17.39 4.43 28.30
CA THR A 4 17.38 5.83 27.87
C THR A 4 15.94 6.19 27.52
N THR A 5 15.24 6.85 28.43
CA THR A 5 13.92 7.42 28.11
C THR A 5 14.12 8.68 27.26
N VAL A 6 13.58 8.69 26.05
CA VAL A 6 13.55 9.87 25.18
C VAL A 6 12.20 10.57 25.35
N THR A 7 12.22 11.84 25.74
CA THR A 7 11.01 12.67 25.81
C THR A 7 10.96 13.56 24.57
N ALA A 8 10.09 13.23 23.61
CA ALA A 8 9.81 14.14 22.51
C ALA A 8 8.73 15.14 22.93
N ARG A 9 9.04 16.44 22.84
CA ARG A 9 8.05 17.50 23.04
C ARG A 9 7.68 18.08 21.68
N VAL A 10 6.40 17.97 21.34
CA VAL A 10 5.81 18.61 20.17
C VAL A 10 5.41 20.02 20.58
N ASP A 11 5.88 21.04 19.85
CA ASP A 11 5.47 22.41 20.11
C ASP A 11 3.99 22.64 19.69
N ALA A 12 3.32 23.57 20.36
CA ALA A 12 1.86 23.69 20.35
C ALA A 12 1.25 24.29 19.06
N LEU A 13 1.97 24.26 17.93
CA LEU A 13 1.55 24.91 16.68
C LEU A 13 1.38 23.89 15.55
N GLY A 14 0.35 23.04 15.67
CA GLY A 14 -0.17 22.22 14.57
C GLY A 14 -0.17 20.71 14.82
N LYS A 15 -0.91 19.97 13.98
CA LYS A 15 -0.92 18.49 13.96
C LYS A 15 0.43 17.98 13.46
N GLN A 16 1.41 17.87 14.34
CA GLN A 16 2.66 17.21 14.02
C GLN A 16 2.54 15.70 14.20
N THR A 17 3.16 14.94 13.31
CA THR A 17 3.23 13.48 13.42
C THR A 17 4.67 13.05 13.65
N LEU A 18 4.89 12.23 14.68
CA LEU A 18 6.20 11.73 15.09
C LEU A 18 6.21 10.21 14.99
N ILE A 19 7.34 9.65 14.56
CA ILE A 19 7.63 8.21 14.71
C ILE A 19 8.77 8.05 15.72
N VAL A 20 8.57 7.15 16.69
CA VAL A 20 9.60 6.70 17.63
C VAL A 20 9.73 5.19 17.49
N ALA A 21 10.93 4.71 17.17
CA ALA A 21 11.23 3.28 17.10
C ALA A 21 12.41 2.96 18.04
N TYR A 22 12.26 1.94 18.87
CA TYR A 22 13.30 1.49 19.81
C TYR A 22 13.84 0.12 19.40
N ASP A 23 15.16 0.00 19.37
CA ASP A 23 15.87 -1.26 19.16
C ASP A 23 16.50 -1.71 20.50
N PRO A 24 16.04 -2.82 21.09
CA PRO A 24 16.55 -3.32 22.37
C PRO A 24 17.97 -3.89 22.30
N ASP A 25 18.41 -4.38 21.13
CA ASP A 25 19.71 -5.04 20.97
C ASP A 25 20.83 -4.00 20.94
N THR A 26 20.57 -2.88 20.29
CA THR A 26 21.53 -1.76 20.19
C THR A 26 21.27 -0.64 21.20
N GLN A 27 20.17 -0.74 21.96
CA GLN A 27 19.70 0.30 22.90
C GLN A 27 19.58 1.68 22.24
N THR A 28 19.13 1.71 20.99
CA THR A 28 18.98 2.94 20.21
C THR A 28 17.52 3.31 20.03
N THR A 29 17.25 4.61 19.99
CA THR A 29 15.93 5.16 19.67
C THR A 29 16.03 6.01 18.42
N LEU A 30 15.29 5.66 17.37
CA LEU A 30 15.13 6.48 16.18
C LEU A 30 13.93 7.41 16.35
N VAL A 31 14.17 8.71 16.20
CA VAL A 31 13.13 9.75 16.28
C VAL A 31 13.03 10.46 14.94
N ARG A 32 11.84 10.49 14.34
CA ARG A 32 11.59 11.08 13.02
C ARG A 32 10.42 12.06 13.03
N ALA A 33 10.66 13.27 12.55
CA ALA A 33 9.61 14.26 12.30
C ALA A 33 8.98 14.02 10.92
N LEU A 34 7.68 13.74 10.88
CA LEU A 34 6.95 13.59 9.61
C LEU A 34 6.41 14.92 9.09
N ASN A 35 5.84 15.73 9.98
CA ASN A 35 5.27 17.05 9.68
C ASN A 35 5.60 18.03 10.80
N GLY A 36 5.97 19.26 10.46
CA GLY A 36 6.33 20.29 11.43
C GLY A 36 7.72 20.13 12.03
N ALA A 37 8.06 20.99 12.99
CA ALA A 37 9.33 20.97 13.70
C ALA A 37 9.18 20.27 15.06
N VAL A 38 9.96 19.21 15.28
CA VAL A 38 9.93 18.41 16.51
C VAL A 38 11.19 18.68 17.33
N ASN A 39 11.02 19.07 18.59
CA ASN A 39 12.13 19.21 19.53
C ASN A 39 12.38 17.90 20.29
N VAL A 40 13.54 17.32 20.06
CA VAL A 40 14.01 16.09 20.72
C VAL A 40 14.94 16.49 21.86
N SER A 41 14.52 16.22 23.10
CA SER A 41 15.33 16.48 24.29
C SER A 41 15.59 15.15 25.02
N PRO A 42 16.84 14.70 25.11
CA PRO A 42 17.18 13.49 25.85
C PRO A 42 17.09 13.77 27.36
N ASN A 43 16.78 12.75 28.15
CA ASN A 43 16.76 12.91 29.61
C ASN A 43 18.16 13.07 30.23
N ASN A 44 19.21 12.78 29.46
CA ASN A 44 20.58 13.06 29.86
C ASN A 44 20.88 14.56 29.69
N THR A 45 20.98 15.29 30.80
CA THR A 45 21.18 16.76 30.81
C THR A 45 22.55 17.19 30.27
N SER A 46 23.50 16.26 30.05
CA SER A 46 24.77 16.58 29.40
C SER A 46 24.67 16.64 27.88
N LEU A 47 23.54 16.22 27.29
CA LEU A 47 23.31 16.24 25.85
C LEU A 47 22.40 17.42 25.49
N ALA A 48 22.80 18.18 24.47
CA ALA A 48 21.96 19.24 23.92
C ALA A 48 20.77 18.64 23.16
N GLY A 49 19.58 19.23 23.32
CA GLY A 49 18.42 18.88 22.50
C GLY A 49 18.64 19.23 21.03
N VAL A 50 17.85 18.63 20.15
CA VAL A 50 17.91 18.85 18.70
C VAL A 50 16.52 19.11 18.13
N THR A 51 16.40 20.08 17.25
CA THR A 51 15.18 20.35 16.49
C THR A 51 15.25 19.62 15.16
N LEU A 52 14.26 18.77 14.89
CA LEU A 52 14.06 18.10 13.61
C LEU A 52 13.00 18.86 12.82
N THR A 53 13.22 19.12 11.54
CA THR A 53 12.16 19.53 10.60
C THR A 53 11.58 18.32 9.87
N ALA A 54 10.48 18.52 9.14
CA ALA A 54 9.84 17.47 8.38
C ALA A 54 10.84 16.71 7.47
N GLY A 55 10.84 15.39 7.56
CA GLY A 55 11.78 14.53 6.82
C GLY A 55 13.15 14.37 7.47
N GLN A 56 13.38 14.89 8.68
CA GLN A 56 14.61 14.66 9.43
C GLN A 56 14.45 13.56 10.48
N TYR A 57 15.56 12.91 10.81
CA TYR A 57 15.66 11.94 11.89
C TYR A 57 17.00 12.06 12.64
N VAL A 58 17.01 11.56 13.87
CA VAL A 58 18.21 11.31 14.65
C VAL A 58 18.12 9.94 15.30
N VAL A 59 19.28 9.38 15.61
CA VAL A 59 19.44 8.21 16.47
C VAL A 59 19.91 8.70 17.84
N VAL A 60 19.19 8.33 18.89
CA VAL A 60 19.49 8.69 20.27
C VAL A 60 19.95 7.44 21.03
N THR A 61 21.10 7.54 21.69
CA THR A 61 21.64 6.57 22.65
C THR A 61 21.70 7.20 24.05
N SER A 62 22.16 6.45 25.06
CA SER A 62 22.30 6.95 26.45
C SER A 62 23.25 8.14 26.60
N ASP A 63 24.23 8.22 25.71
CA ASP A 63 25.41 9.07 25.81
C ASP A 63 25.61 9.95 24.57
N ARG A 64 24.74 9.84 23.56
CA ARG A 64 24.88 10.56 22.30
C ARG A 64 23.54 10.80 21.60
N ILE A 65 23.44 11.94 20.94
CA ILE A 65 22.50 12.16 19.83
C ILE A 65 23.34 12.17 18.55
N SER A 66 22.94 11.37 17.56
CA SER A 66 23.59 11.40 16.25
C SER A 66 23.41 12.77 15.58
N ASP A 67 24.23 13.08 14.60
CA ASP A 67 23.95 14.22 13.74
C ASP A 67 22.54 14.11 13.14
N VAL A 68 21.89 15.25 12.92
CA VAL A 68 20.61 15.29 12.21
C VAL A 68 20.82 14.76 10.81
N LYS A 69 20.17 13.64 10.52
CA LYS A 69 20.14 13.08 9.18
C LYS A 69 18.82 13.50 8.56
N GLN A 70 18.85 14.01 7.34
CA GLN A 70 17.64 13.91 6.55
C GLN A 70 17.37 12.42 6.32
N THR A 71 16.10 11.98 6.31
CA THR A 71 15.80 10.80 5.52
C THR A 71 16.34 11.13 4.16
N GLN A 72 17.43 10.46 3.78
CA GLN A 72 17.84 10.45 2.40
C GLN A 72 16.58 9.99 1.68
N ASN A 73 15.89 10.92 1.02
CA ASN A 73 15.49 10.63 -0.34
C ASN A 73 16.72 9.93 -0.90
N ALA A 74 16.57 8.66 -1.27
CA ALA A 74 17.65 7.82 -1.76
C ALA A 74 18.63 8.70 -2.54
N PRO A 75 19.96 8.52 -2.39
CA PRO A 75 20.95 9.36 -3.05
C PRO A 75 20.48 9.69 -4.47
N PRO A 76 20.75 10.88 -5.03
CA PRO A 76 20.63 11.07 -6.48
C PRO A 76 21.71 10.18 -7.15
N GLY A 77 21.58 8.86 -7.00
CA GLY A 77 22.26 7.86 -7.77
C GLY A 77 21.57 7.92 -9.09
N ASN A 78 22.03 8.85 -9.93
CA ASN A 78 21.68 8.99 -11.33
C ASN A 78 20.26 8.50 -11.63
N THR A 79 19.28 9.01 -10.88
CA THR A 79 17.93 9.01 -11.38
C THR A 79 18.02 10.08 -12.45
N SER A 80 18.37 9.64 -13.66
CA SER A 80 17.44 9.90 -14.73
C SER A 80 16.06 9.63 -14.11
N ALA A 81 15.46 10.70 -13.60
CA ALA A 81 14.04 10.82 -13.55
C ALA A 81 13.68 10.58 -15.01
N GLN A 82 13.44 9.31 -15.32
CA GLN A 82 12.82 8.90 -16.54
C GLN A 82 11.40 9.40 -16.36
N SER A 83 11.28 10.71 -16.59
CA SER A 83 10.06 11.42 -16.87
C SER A 83 9.25 10.52 -17.79
N GLY A 84 8.20 9.92 -17.23
CA GLY A 84 7.12 9.30 -17.99
C GLY A 84 7.53 8.17 -18.93
N GLY A 85 8.58 7.40 -18.62
CA GLY A 85 8.82 6.15 -19.34
C GLY A 85 7.79 5.11 -18.88
N SER A 86 6.69 4.95 -19.64
CA SER A 86 5.72 3.88 -19.38
C SER A 86 6.45 2.55 -19.28
N VAL A 87 6.37 1.88 -18.13
CA VAL A 87 6.95 0.54 -17.96
C VAL A 87 6.37 -0.36 -19.06
N PRO A 88 7.21 -1.05 -19.87
CA PRO A 88 6.72 -1.87 -20.97
C PRO A 88 5.75 -2.96 -20.50
N GLY A 89 4.74 -3.24 -21.32
CA GLY A 89 3.72 -4.26 -21.06
C GLY A 89 2.34 -3.79 -21.51
N ALA A 90 1.44 -4.74 -21.76
CA ALA A 90 0.10 -4.46 -22.24
C ALA A 90 -0.89 -4.25 -21.08
N THR A 91 -1.97 -3.52 -21.35
CA THR A 91 -3.19 -3.61 -20.54
C THR A 91 -4.05 -4.71 -21.14
N LEU A 92 -4.28 -5.77 -20.38
CA LEU A 92 -5.13 -6.89 -20.73
C LEU A 92 -6.59 -6.57 -20.35
N SER A 93 -7.53 -7.21 -21.04
CA SER A 93 -8.95 -7.07 -20.72
C SER A 93 -9.26 -7.58 -19.31
N MET A 94 -10.13 -6.85 -18.60
CA MET A 94 -10.67 -7.30 -17.32
C MET A 94 -11.47 -8.59 -17.52
N PRO A 95 -11.22 -9.67 -16.74
CA PRO A 95 -11.98 -10.91 -16.87
C PRO A 95 -13.44 -10.69 -16.44
N PRO A 96 -14.39 -11.54 -16.87
CA PRO A 96 -15.77 -11.47 -16.39
C PRO A 96 -15.84 -11.52 -14.85
N TYR A 97 -16.74 -10.74 -14.25
CA TYR A 97 -16.94 -10.76 -12.81
C TYR A 97 -17.35 -12.15 -12.30
N GLY A 98 -16.80 -12.56 -11.16
CA GLY A 98 -16.95 -13.91 -10.61
C GLY A 98 -15.95 -14.94 -11.16
N THR A 99 -15.09 -14.56 -12.11
CA THR A 99 -13.93 -15.38 -12.48
C THR A 99 -13.01 -15.56 -11.28
N THR A 100 -12.49 -16.77 -11.08
CA THR A 100 -11.52 -17.06 -10.02
C THR A 100 -10.31 -16.14 -10.11
N GLU A 101 -9.91 -15.59 -8.97
CA GLU A 101 -8.75 -14.70 -8.84
C GLU A 101 -7.61 -15.40 -8.08
N PRO A 102 -6.33 -15.18 -8.47
CA PRO A 102 -5.88 -14.39 -9.62
C PRO A 102 -6.24 -15.03 -10.96
N TYR A 103 -6.30 -14.23 -12.03
CA TYR A 103 -6.66 -14.70 -13.36
C TYR A 103 -5.60 -15.70 -13.88
N PRO A 104 -5.97 -16.98 -14.08
CA PRO A 104 -4.97 -18.03 -14.32
C PRO A 104 -4.33 -17.96 -15.72
N SER A 105 -5.01 -17.31 -16.67
CA SER A 105 -4.69 -17.35 -18.09
C SER A 105 -3.93 -16.12 -18.58
N VAL A 106 -2.82 -15.79 -17.92
CA VAL A 106 -1.88 -14.74 -18.37
C VAL A 106 -0.61 -15.35 -18.93
N ASN A 107 0.01 -14.72 -19.93
CA ASN A 107 1.20 -15.27 -20.59
C ASN A 107 2.51 -14.90 -19.89
N GLY A 108 2.60 -13.71 -19.31
CA GLY A 108 3.81 -13.18 -18.65
C GLY A 108 3.55 -12.68 -17.24
N ARG A 109 4.50 -11.89 -16.72
CA ARG A 109 4.33 -11.14 -15.48
C ARG A 109 3.16 -10.21 -15.61
N THR A 110 2.20 -10.31 -14.71
CA THR A 110 1.01 -9.48 -14.73
C THR A 110 0.70 -8.98 -13.34
N ILE A 111 0.36 -7.70 -13.25
CA ILE A 111 -0.28 -7.14 -12.06
C ILE A 111 -1.79 -7.12 -12.29
N GLN A 112 -2.55 -7.64 -11.34
CA GLN A 112 -4.01 -7.65 -11.42
C GLN A 112 -4.58 -6.95 -10.20
N VAL A 113 -5.44 -5.97 -10.42
CA VAL A 113 -6.32 -5.47 -9.36
C VAL A 113 -7.63 -6.23 -9.44
N ALA A 114 -8.11 -6.70 -8.30
CA ALA A 114 -9.30 -7.53 -8.23
C ALA A 114 -10.61 -6.76 -8.49
N GLN A 115 -11.65 -7.50 -8.86
CA GLN A 115 -13.00 -6.95 -9.06
C GLN A 115 -13.86 -7.19 -7.83
N ARG A 116 -14.61 -6.18 -7.39
CA ARG A 116 -15.42 -6.24 -6.18
C ARG A 116 -16.81 -5.65 -6.39
N HIS A 117 -17.83 -6.34 -5.92
CA HIS A 117 -19.13 -5.74 -5.64
C HIS A 117 -19.25 -5.50 -4.14
N VAL A 118 -19.80 -4.36 -3.77
CA VAL A 118 -19.92 -3.96 -2.36
C VAL A 118 -21.23 -3.20 -2.18
N THR A 119 -21.91 -3.45 -1.07
CA THR A 119 -23.13 -2.71 -0.72
C THR A 119 -22.81 -1.26 -0.41
N ASP A 120 -23.73 -0.35 -0.73
CA ASP A 120 -23.63 1.07 -0.35
C ASP A 120 -23.25 1.24 1.13
N GLY A 121 -22.19 2.02 1.37
CA GLY A 121 -21.64 2.31 2.68
C GLY A 121 -20.68 1.25 3.22
N ASP A 122 -20.64 0.03 2.69
CA ASP A 122 -19.81 -1.05 3.25
C ASP A 122 -18.33 -0.95 2.86
N LEU A 123 -17.49 -1.69 3.60
CA LEU A 123 -16.07 -1.82 3.33
C LEU A 123 -15.80 -3.14 2.59
N VAL A 124 -14.95 -3.09 1.57
CA VAL A 124 -14.51 -4.26 0.81
C VAL A 124 -12.99 -4.30 0.70
N LEU A 125 -12.43 -5.50 0.76
CA LEU A 125 -11.00 -5.72 0.61
C LEU A 125 -10.68 -6.13 -0.84
N VAL A 126 -9.92 -5.28 -1.53
CA VAL A 126 -9.47 -5.53 -2.91
C VAL A 126 -8.03 -6.06 -2.87
N PRO A 127 -7.77 -7.35 -3.15
CA PRO A 127 -6.42 -7.83 -3.35
C PRO A 127 -5.86 -7.31 -4.67
N MET A 128 -4.57 -6.99 -4.63
CA MET A 128 -3.75 -6.76 -5.81
C MET A 128 -2.80 -7.94 -5.93
N TRP A 129 -2.85 -8.62 -7.07
CA TRP A 129 -2.07 -9.81 -7.35
C TRP A 129 -0.87 -9.47 -8.21
N LEU A 130 0.22 -10.20 -7.98
CA LEU A 130 1.34 -10.29 -8.90
C LEU A 130 1.43 -11.73 -9.38
N ILE A 131 1.23 -11.92 -10.68
CA ILE A 131 1.05 -13.22 -11.33
C ILE A 131 2.30 -13.53 -12.13
N LYS A 132 2.81 -14.76 -12.01
CA LYS A 132 4.08 -15.20 -12.63
C LYS A 132 5.23 -14.24 -12.29
N ALA A 133 5.25 -13.73 -11.07
CA ALA A 133 6.31 -12.89 -10.53
C ALA A 133 7.65 -13.61 -10.67
N ASN A 134 8.60 -13.03 -11.40
CA ASN A 134 9.95 -13.56 -11.52
C ASN A 134 10.95 -12.43 -11.76
N ASP A 135 12.12 -12.55 -11.13
CA ASP A 135 13.23 -11.59 -11.28
C ASP A 135 12.89 -10.16 -10.80
N ILE A 136 11.97 -9.99 -9.84
CA ILE A 136 11.55 -8.67 -9.36
C ILE A 136 12.17 -8.40 -7.98
N SER A 137 12.95 -7.34 -7.84
CA SER A 137 13.49 -6.90 -6.55
C SER A 137 12.76 -5.69 -5.97
N ASN A 138 12.18 -4.85 -6.84
CA ASN A 138 11.40 -3.69 -6.46
C ASN A 138 10.33 -3.37 -7.49
N LEU A 139 9.27 -2.71 -7.03
CA LEU A 139 8.14 -2.27 -7.84
C LEU A 139 7.49 -1.05 -7.20
N ASN A 140 7.19 -0.05 -8.02
CA ASN A 140 6.32 1.08 -7.68
C ASN A 140 5.04 0.98 -8.51
N ALA A 141 3.90 0.92 -7.84
CA ALA A 141 2.60 0.86 -8.47
C ALA A 141 1.64 1.90 -7.92
N GLU A 142 0.66 2.24 -8.75
CA GLU A 142 -0.45 3.09 -8.39
C GLU A 142 -1.76 2.40 -8.78
N VAL A 143 -2.79 2.59 -7.96
CA VAL A 143 -4.17 2.23 -8.30
C VAL A 143 -4.97 3.51 -8.31
N THR A 144 -5.47 3.91 -9.49
CA THR A 144 -6.37 5.05 -9.61
C THR A 144 -7.83 4.61 -9.57
N PHE A 145 -8.69 5.47 -9.03
CA PHE A 145 -10.12 5.23 -8.81
C PHE A 145 -10.88 6.57 -8.77
N ASP A 146 -12.21 6.49 -8.87
CA ASP A 146 -13.11 7.63 -8.66
C ASP A 146 -13.41 7.78 -7.17
N ALA A 147 -12.90 8.85 -6.58
CA ALA A 147 -13.07 9.15 -5.15
C ALA A 147 -14.51 9.47 -4.76
N ASN A 148 -15.41 9.71 -5.72
CA ASN A 148 -16.85 9.86 -5.47
C ASN A 148 -17.57 8.51 -5.36
N VAL A 149 -16.95 7.42 -5.79
CA VAL A 149 -17.52 6.07 -5.77
C VAL A 149 -16.91 5.23 -4.64
N ALA A 150 -15.58 5.25 -4.51
CA ALA A 150 -14.87 4.48 -3.49
C ALA A 150 -13.83 5.35 -2.77
N ARG A 151 -13.60 5.08 -1.48
CA ARG A 151 -12.59 5.76 -0.66
C ARG A 151 -11.74 4.75 0.08
N PRO A 152 -10.40 4.79 -0.04
CA PRO A 152 -9.52 3.97 0.80
C PRO A 152 -9.81 4.23 2.29
N GLU A 153 -10.04 3.19 3.06
CA GLU A 153 -10.35 3.30 4.48
C GLU A 153 -9.73 2.15 5.26
N GLY A 154 -8.86 2.46 6.22
CA GLY A 154 -8.07 1.47 6.95
C GLY A 154 -6.63 1.35 6.45
N ALA A 155 -5.89 0.41 7.03
CA ALA A 155 -4.49 0.17 6.66
C ALA A 155 -4.42 -0.71 5.41
N ILE A 156 -3.66 -0.26 4.41
CA ILE A 156 -3.27 -1.11 3.28
C ILE A 156 -2.23 -2.10 3.81
N THR A 157 -2.50 -3.40 3.66
CA THR A 157 -1.63 -4.45 4.18
C THR A 157 -0.79 -5.08 3.08
N LYS A 158 0.43 -5.48 3.44
CA LYS A 158 1.35 -6.22 2.58
C LYS A 158 0.75 -7.60 2.27
N GLY A 159 0.79 -8.01 1.00
CA GLY A 159 0.37 -9.34 0.58
C GLY A 159 1.43 -10.42 0.85
N TYR A 160 1.02 -11.68 0.83
CA TYR A 160 1.88 -12.79 1.27
C TYR A 160 3.06 -13.07 0.32
N LEU A 161 2.98 -12.65 -0.95
CA LEU A 161 4.07 -12.85 -1.91
C LEU A 161 5.33 -12.08 -1.52
N LEU A 162 5.15 -10.98 -0.77
CA LEU A 162 6.22 -10.06 -0.44
C LEU A 162 7.05 -10.47 0.79
N ASP A 163 6.75 -11.58 1.46
CA ASP A 163 7.53 -12.14 2.59
C ASP A 163 8.24 -11.07 3.46
N ASN A 164 9.58 -11.00 3.42
CA ASN A 164 10.41 -10.08 4.19
C ASN A 164 10.68 -8.72 3.50
N ALA A 165 10.05 -8.44 2.37
CA ALA A 165 10.23 -7.18 1.66
C ALA A 165 9.75 -5.97 2.48
N LEU A 166 10.45 -4.85 2.28
CA LEU A 166 10.01 -3.55 2.74
C LEU A 166 8.84 -3.11 1.86
N PHE A 167 7.70 -2.83 2.47
CA PHE A 167 6.48 -2.40 1.79
C PHE A 167 6.03 -1.06 2.36
N SER A 168 5.57 -0.18 1.47
CA SER A 168 5.00 1.11 1.84
C SER A 168 3.81 1.42 0.96
N ALA A 169 2.79 2.05 1.54
CA ALA A 169 1.61 2.50 0.82
C ALA A 169 1.19 3.90 1.30
N ASN A 170 0.66 4.70 0.38
CA ASN A 170 0.14 6.04 0.67
C ASN A 170 -1.25 6.21 0.00
N PRO A 171 -2.33 6.09 0.78
CA PRO A 171 -3.69 6.34 0.31
C PRO A 171 -4.14 7.81 0.47
N ASN A 172 -3.28 8.71 0.96
CA ASN A 172 -3.69 10.07 1.33
C ASN A 172 -3.82 11.04 0.15
N VAL A 173 -3.85 10.51 -1.09
CA VAL A 173 -4.02 11.29 -2.31
C VAL A 173 -5.37 10.93 -2.90
N GLY A 174 -6.22 11.94 -3.13
CA GLY A 174 -7.54 11.72 -3.70
C GLY A 174 -7.46 10.98 -5.04
N GLY A 175 -8.22 9.89 -5.17
CA GLY A 175 -8.30 9.09 -6.39
C GLY A 175 -7.08 8.25 -6.73
N ILE A 176 -6.05 8.19 -5.86
CA ILE A 176 -4.83 7.39 -6.10
C ILE A 176 -4.35 6.73 -4.82
N VAL A 177 -4.14 5.40 -4.88
CA VAL A 177 -3.34 4.67 -3.89
C VAL A 177 -1.96 4.41 -4.49
N ARG A 178 -0.90 4.92 -3.84
CA ARG A 178 0.49 4.61 -4.23
C ARG A 178 1.04 3.50 -3.36
N MET A 179 1.73 2.55 -3.97
CA MET A 179 2.36 1.42 -3.29
C MET A 179 3.75 1.18 -3.84
N ALA A 180 4.64 0.74 -2.96
CA ALA A 180 5.98 0.33 -3.34
C ALA A 180 6.42 -0.84 -2.49
N PHE A 181 7.23 -1.72 -3.08
CA PHE A 181 8.05 -2.65 -2.30
C PHE A 181 9.48 -2.70 -2.81
N ALA A 182 10.39 -3.09 -1.91
CA ALA A 182 11.78 -3.37 -2.23
C ALA A 182 12.35 -4.48 -1.34
N GLN A 183 13.26 -5.27 -1.91
CA GLN A 183 14.03 -6.30 -1.22
C GLN A 183 15.38 -6.50 -1.91
N THR A 184 16.35 -7.10 -1.21
CA THR A 184 17.73 -7.28 -1.70
C THR A 184 17.87 -8.43 -2.68
N ALA A 185 17.01 -9.44 -2.60
CA ALA A 185 16.94 -10.56 -3.53
C ALA A 185 15.75 -10.40 -4.46
N ASN A 186 15.82 -11.02 -5.63
CA ASN A 186 14.64 -11.17 -6.48
C ASN A 186 13.55 -12.00 -5.79
N LEU A 187 12.27 -11.67 -6.05
CA LEU A 187 11.14 -12.51 -5.69
C LEU A 187 11.34 -13.90 -6.29
N ALA A 188 11.12 -14.92 -5.46
CA ALA A 188 11.02 -16.29 -5.95
C ALA A 188 9.92 -16.37 -7.01
N ASN A 189 10.11 -17.25 -8.00
CA ASN A 189 9.11 -17.42 -9.05
C ASN A 189 7.78 -17.83 -8.43
N GLY A 190 6.70 -17.08 -8.67
CA GLY A 190 5.43 -17.38 -8.03
C GLY A 190 4.29 -16.43 -8.39
N THR A 191 3.11 -16.79 -7.91
CA THR A 191 1.90 -15.97 -8.00
C THR A 191 1.37 -15.74 -6.60
N GLY A 192 1.05 -14.49 -6.26
CA GLY A 192 0.41 -14.20 -4.99
C GLY A 192 0.01 -12.76 -4.78
N THR A 193 -0.55 -12.46 -3.60
CA THR A 193 -0.98 -11.10 -3.28
C THR A 193 0.23 -10.21 -3.04
N LEU A 194 0.21 -9.05 -3.71
CA LEU A 194 1.13 -7.94 -3.51
C LEU A 194 0.67 -7.09 -2.31
N ALA A 195 -0.62 -6.76 -2.28
CA ALA A 195 -1.22 -5.92 -1.26
C ALA A 195 -2.72 -6.20 -1.14
N TYR A 196 -3.31 -5.79 -0.02
CA TYR A 196 -4.75 -5.71 0.15
C TYR A 196 -5.16 -4.25 0.39
N LEU A 197 -6.09 -3.77 -0.43
CA LEU A 197 -6.56 -2.39 -0.43
C LEU A 197 -8.00 -2.35 0.13
N PRO A 198 -8.20 -1.85 1.35
CA PRO A 198 -9.55 -1.69 1.90
C PRO A 198 -10.19 -0.41 1.34
N PHE A 199 -11.38 -0.56 0.76
CA PHE A 199 -12.17 0.54 0.21
C PHE A 199 -13.55 0.58 0.86
N ARG A 200 -13.99 1.76 1.27
CA ARG A 200 -15.40 2.02 1.60
C ARG A 200 -16.15 2.49 0.36
N ALA A 201 -17.33 1.93 0.13
CA ALA A 201 -18.29 2.43 -0.86
C ALA A 201 -18.88 3.77 -0.39
N VAL A 202 -18.73 4.81 -1.20
CA VAL A 202 -19.23 6.16 -0.90
C VAL A 202 -20.14 6.74 -2.00
N GLY A 203 -20.21 6.07 -3.16
CA GLY A 203 -21.17 6.38 -4.22
C GLY A 203 -22.54 5.75 -3.96
N LYS A 204 -23.44 5.85 -4.95
CA LYS A 204 -24.79 5.30 -4.91
C LYS A 204 -24.83 3.90 -5.53
N PRO A 205 -25.85 3.07 -5.20
CA PRO A 205 -26.08 1.83 -5.91
C PRO A 205 -26.07 2.03 -7.43
N GLY A 206 -25.28 1.21 -8.14
CA GLY A 206 -25.11 1.25 -9.58
C GLY A 206 -23.90 2.05 -10.04
N ASP A 207 -23.33 2.90 -9.17
CA ASP A 207 -22.07 3.58 -9.45
C ASP A 207 -20.93 2.56 -9.56
N ARG A 208 -19.97 2.89 -10.42
CA ARG A 208 -18.84 2.03 -10.77
C ARG A 208 -17.56 2.84 -10.76
N THR A 209 -16.49 2.23 -10.29
CA THR A 209 -15.15 2.78 -10.46
C THR A 209 -14.19 1.72 -10.96
N THR A 210 -13.55 1.98 -12.10
CA THR A 210 -12.43 1.16 -12.58
C THR A 210 -11.22 1.40 -11.69
N LEU A 211 -10.65 0.32 -11.17
CA LEU A 211 -9.40 0.35 -10.44
C LEU A 211 -8.26 0.16 -11.44
N THR A 212 -7.68 1.26 -11.91
CA THR A 212 -6.65 1.21 -12.95
C THR A 212 -5.28 0.98 -12.34
N ALA A 213 -4.65 -0.13 -12.71
CA ALA A 213 -3.30 -0.46 -12.26
C ALA A 213 -2.27 0.27 -13.13
N ASN A 214 -1.42 1.08 -12.51
CA ASN A 214 -0.26 1.67 -13.14
C ASN A 214 1.01 1.17 -12.47
N VAL A 215 2.06 0.90 -13.25
CA VAL A 215 3.38 0.52 -12.72
C VAL A 215 4.36 1.53 -13.26
N THR A 216 4.98 2.30 -12.36
CA THR A 216 5.92 3.37 -12.69
C THR A 216 7.37 2.91 -12.64
N THR A 217 7.65 1.83 -11.90
CA THR A 217 8.98 1.25 -11.78
C THR A 217 8.86 -0.25 -11.50
N ILE A 218 9.70 -1.05 -12.14
CA ILE A 218 9.88 -2.47 -11.85
C ILE A 218 11.29 -2.88 -12.29
N ASN A 219 12.09 -3.38 -11.35
CA ASN A 219 13.47 -3.76 -11.64
C ASN A 219 13.86 -5.05 -10.94
N ASN A 220 14.81 -5.76 -11.55
CA ASN A 220 15.51 -6.86 -10.88
C ASN A 220 16.59 -6.36 -9.92
N GLN A 221 17.20 -7.28 -9.17
CA GLN A 221 18.20 -6.97 -8.15
C GLN A 221 19.44 -6.24 -8.67
N ASN A 222 19.71 -6.31 -9.98
CA ASN A 222 20.82 -5.63 -10.64
C ASN A 222 20.41 -4.25 -11.21
N GLY A 223 19.19 -3.79 -10.94
CA GLY A 223 18.63 -2.54 -11.48
C GLY A 223 18.11 -2.65 -12.92
N GLY A 224 18.14 -3.84 -13.53
CA GLY A 224 17.60 -4.05 -14.88
C GLY A 224 16.10 -3.85 -14.92
N ALA A 225 15.62 -3.00 -15.83
CA ALA A 225 14.19 -2.73 -16.00
C ALA A 225 13.46 -3.95 -16.56
N LEU A 226 12.24 -4.18 -16.07
CA LEU A 226 11.39 -5.30 -16.47
C LEU A 226 10.13 -4.83 -17.18
N SER A 227 9.48 -5.76 -17.90
CA SER A 227 8.12 -5.58 -18.42
C SER A 227 7.09 -6.24 -17.52
N ILE A 228 5.89 -5.66 -17.48
CA ILE A 228 4.74 -6.17 -16.73
C ILE A 228 3.43 -5.78 -17.39
N ASP A 229 2.57 -6.76 -17.61
CA ASP A 229 1.22 -6.53 -18.09
C ASP A 229 0.30 -6.10 -16.94
N ARG A 230 -0.84 -5.48 -17.25
CA ARG A 230 -1.82 -5.01 -16.28
C ARG A 230 -3.20 -5.58 -16.56
N ILE A 231 -3.88 -6.03 -15.51
CA ILE A 231 -5.33 -6.27 -15.51
C ILE A 231 -5.93 -5.30 -14.50
N ASN A 232 -6.79 -4.40 -15.00
CA ASN A 232 -7.53 -3.49 -14.15
C ASN A 232 -8.63 -4.24 -13.39
N GLY A 233 -9.01 -3.69 -12.24
CA GLY A 233 -10.15 -4.13 -11.46
C GLY A 233 -11.34 -3.19 -11.59
N GLU A 234 -12.38 -3.47 -10.83
CA GLU A 234 -13.58 -2.63 -10.73
C GLU A 234 -14.16 -2.74 -9.32
N ILE A 235 -14.72 -1.64 -8.82
CA ILE A 235 -15.67 -1.68 -7.70
C ILE A 235 -17.04 -1.27 -8.23
N VAL A 236 -18.06 -2.08 -7.95
CA VAL A 236 -19.46 -1.79 -8.26
C VAL A 236 -20.26 -1.70 -6.98
N ILE A 237 -21.05 -0.62 -6.84
CA ILE A 237 -21.90 -0.44 -5.66
C ILE A 237 -23.25 -1.13 -5.87
N LEU A 238 -23.63 -1.95 -4.92
CA LEU A 238 -24.88 -2.71 -4.90
C LEU A 238 -25.95 -2.00 -4.07
N ASN A 239 -27.20 -2.39 -4.31
CA ASN A 239 -28.31 -2.12 -3.41
C ASN A 239 -28.06 -2.78 -2.04
N LYS A 240 -28.80 -2.33 -1.01
CA LYS A 240 -28.75 -2.90 0.34
C LYS A 240 -29.11 -4.38 0.43
N ASP A 241 -29.85 -4.90 -0.55
CA ASP A 241 -30.18 -6.32 -0.66
C ASP A 241 -29.10 -7.14 -1.38
N GLY A 242 -27.96 -6.52 -1.73
CA GLY A 242 -26.85 -7.17 -2.43
C GLY A 242 -27.10 -7.36 -3.92
N THR A 243 -28.10 -6.71 -4.52
CA THR A 243 -28.39 -6.77 -5.97
C THR A 243 -27.82 -5.57 -6.74
N LEU A 244 -27.58 -5.73 -8.04
CA LEU A 244 -27.34 -4.58 -8.92
C LEU A 244 -28.65 -3.81 -9.16
N PRO A 245 -28.63 -2.47 -9.22
CA PRO A 245 -29.80 -1.71 -9.62
C PRO A 245 -30.27 -2.08 -11.02
N GLY A 246 -31.55 -2.43 -11.15
CA GLY A 246 -32.14 -2.86 -12.42
C GLY A 246 -31.72 -4.27 -12.86
N GLY A 247 -30.97 -5.01 -12.04
CA GLY A 247 -30.60 -6.39 -12.31
C GLY A 247 -31.80 -7.35 -12.20
N ASN A 248 -31.77 -8.43 -12.99
CA ASN A 248 -32.77 -9.51 -12.96
C ASN A 248 -32.55 -10.52 -11.80
N GLY A 249 -31.71 -10.20 -10.81
CA GLY A 249 -31.40 -11.05 -9.66
C GLY A 249 -30.24 -12.04 -9.84
N THR A 250 -29.71 -12.25 -11.06
CA THR A 250 -28.55 -13.17 -11.25
C THR A 250 -27.20 -12.55 -10.88
N ASP A 251 -27.18 -11.26 -10.59
CA ASP A 251 -25.99 -10.50 -10.19
C ASP A 251 -25.93 -10.18 -8.69
N SER A 252 -26.78 -10.82 -7.89
CA SER A 252 -26.71 -10.69 -6.44
C SER A 252 -25.47 -11.38 -5.86
N LEU A 253 -24.91 -10.82 -4.80
CA LEU A 253 -23.96 -11.56 -3.97
C LEU A 253 -24.69 -12.71 -3.27
N PRO A 254 -24.12 -13.94 -3.26
CA PRO A 254 -24.67 -14.99 -2.43
C PRO A 254 -24.63 -14.58 -0.95
N PRO A 255 -25.61 -15.00 -0.12
CA PRO A 255 -25.55 -14.75 1.31
C PRO A 255 -24.20 -15.19 1.90
N GLY A 256 -23.55 -14.29 2.64
CA GLY A 256 -22.24 -14.50 3.22
C GLY A 256 -21.04 -14.18 2.32
N ALA A 257 -21.24 -13.77 1.06
CA ALA A 257 -20.14 -13.40 0.15
C ALA A 257 -19.64 -11.96 0.36
N CYS A 258 -19.15 -11.67 1.57
CA CYS A 258 -18.67 -10.35 1.99
C CYS A 258 -17.40 -9.88 1.26
N SER A 259 -16.63 -10.81 0.71
CA SER A 259 -15.49 -10.51 -0.15
C SER A 259 -15.90 -9.84 -1.46
N GLY A 260 -17.18 -9.88 -1.83
CA GLY A 260 -17.67 -9.16 -2.98
C GLY A 260 -17.17 -9.69 -4.32
N ASN A 261 -16.86 -10.99 -4.45
CA ASN A 261 -16.38 -11.60 -5.70
C ASN A 261 -17.31 -12.70 -6.25
N LYS A 262 -18.54 -12.82 -5.73
CA LYS A 262 -19.53 -13.90 -5.98
C LYS A 262 -19.10 -15.33 -5.57
N GLN A 263 -17.91 -15.52 -5.02
CA GLN A 263 -17.42 -16.81 -4.55
C GLN A 263 -17.42 -16.82 -3.02
N LEU A 264 -17.69 -17.98 -2.40
CA LEU A 264 -17.46 -18.16 -0.96
C LEU A 264 -16.03 -18.65 -0.77
N THR A 265 -15.22 -17.84 -0.12
CA THR A 265 -13.78 -18.02 0.10
C THR A 265 -13.45 -17.86 1.58
N GLU A 266 -12.21 -18.16 1.96
CA GLU A 266 -11.71 -17.89 3.32
C GLU A 266 -11.79 -16.39 3.67
N LEU A 267 -11.74 -15.51 2.67
CA LEU A 267 -11.88 -14.07 2.88
C LEU A 267 -13.29 -13.68 3.35
N ASP A 268 -14.31 -14.42 2.91
CA ASP A 268 -15.70 -14.23 3.33
C ASP A 268 -15.92 -14.61 4.80
N ALA A 269 -15.17 -15.61 5.29
CA ALA A 269 -15.22 -16.02 6.69
C ALA A 269 -14.72 -14.93 7.65
N LEU A 270 -13.81 -14.05 7.22
CA LEU A 270 -13.30 -12.95 8.04
C LEU A 270 -14.35 -11.88 8.35
N CYS A 271 -15.39 -11.76 7.52
CA CYS A 271 -16.46 -10.78 7.72
C CYS A 271 -17.65 -11.34 8.51
N ALA A 272 -17.65 -12.64 8.83
CA ALA A 272 -18.69 -13.29 9.62
C ALA A 272 -18.39 -13.30 11.14
N LEU A 273 -17.24 -12.75 11.55
CA LEU A 273 -16.75 -12.67 12.94
C LEU A 273 -16.93 -11.26 13.50
#